data_AF-A0A954NJM6-F1
#
_entry.id   AF-A0A954NJM6-F1
#
_cell.length_a   1.000
_cell.length_b   1.000
_cell.length_c   1.000
_cell.angle_alpha   90.00
_cell.angle_beta   90.00
_cell.angle_gamma   90.00
#
_symmetry.space_group_name_H-M   'P 1'
#
loop_
_entity.id
_entity.type
_entity.pdbx_description
1 polymer ?
#
loop_
_entity_poly.entity_id
_entity_poly.type
_entity_poly.pdbx_seq_one_letter_code
_entity_poly.pdbx_strand_id
1 'polypeptide(L)'
;MNRLTLELPTLLAEIDRFSEMGRQLRTSGSADGGSGSWILLGVLIAVVVAILSAWGLRQWWVTTPAYRMQLLFHGLCRTHEIQGSDRRRLTRLATANGLKNPAEVFVRPELFEGSGGLENVHSKEWAALMRLRDRLFARRVDGSAA
;
A
#
# COMPACT_ATOMS: atom_id res chain seq x y z
N MET A 1 15.29 11.46 43.29
CA MET A 1 13.93 11.03 43.68
C MET A 1 12.97 12.19 43.35
N ASN A 2 11.74 11.90 42.89
CA ASN A 2 10.65 12.85 42.53
C ASN A 2 10.46 13.23 41.04
N ARG A 3 10.27 12.24 40.16
CA ARG A 3 9.55 12.45 38.87
C ARG A 3 8.31 11.56 38.69
N LEU A 4 8.03 10.68 39.66
CA LEU A 4 6.93 9.71 39.57
C LEU A 4 5.60 10.19 40.18
N THR A 5 5.57 11.38 40.79
CA THR A 5 4.38 11.87 41.52
C THR A 5 3.44 12.75 40.67
N LEU A 6 3.84 13.16 39.46
CA LEU A 6 3.06 14.07 38.61
C LEU A 6 2.29 13.38 37.46
N GLU A 7 2.65 12.16 37.10
CA GLU A 7 1.98 11.38 36.03
C GLU A 7 0.80 10.54 36.53
N LEU A 8 0.72 10.30 37.84
CA LEU A 8 -0.38 9.59 38.50
C LEU A 8 -1.73 10.35 38.44
N PRO A 9 -1.81 11.66 38.74
CA PRO A 9 -3.10 12.35 38.75
C PRO A 9 -3.70 12.50 37.35
N THR A 10 -2.88 12.60 36.30
CA THR A 10 -3.36 12.71 34.92
C THR A 10 -3.92 11.38 34.41
N LEU A 11 -3.25 10.26 34.71
CA LEU A 11 -3.78 8.93 34.38
C LEU A 11 -5.05 8.60 35.17
N LEU A 12 -5.12 8.99 36.45
CA LEU A 12 -6.33 8.80 37.27
C LEU A 12 -7.50 9.67 36.78
N ALA A 13 -7.24 10.91 36.37
CA ALA A 13 -8.26 11.80 35.81
C ALA A 13 -8.80 11.28 34.46
N GLU A 14 -7.95 10.64 33.66
CA GLU A 14 -8.37 10.03 32.40
C GLU A 14 -9.22 8.77 32.64
N ILE A 15 -8.85 7.94 33.61
CA ILE A 15 -9.64 6.76 34.02
C ILE A 15 -11.02 7.18 34.56
N ASP A 16 -11.11 8.23 35.37
CA ASP A 16 -12.39 8.73 35.87
C ASP A 16 -13.27 9.27 34.73
N ARG A 17 -12.67 9.93 33.74
CA ARG A 17 -13.38 10.40 32.55
C ARG A 17 -13.93 9.25 31.71
N PHE A 18 -13.20 8.14 31.60
CA PHE A 18 -13.69 6.91 30.97
C PHE A 18 -14.79 6.22 31.78
N SER A 19 -14.67 6.21 33.12
CA SER A 19 -15.70 5.72 34.04
C SER A 19 -17.03 6.48 33.89
N GLU A 20 -16.97 7.82 33.79
CA GLU A 20 -18.16 8.65 33.60
C GLU A 20 -18.84 8.43 32.24
N MET A 21 -18.08 8.24 31.17
CA MET A 21 -18.63 7.87 29.85
C MET A 21 -19.29 6.48 29.89
N GLY A 22 -18.70 5.52 30.61
CA GLY A 22 -19.29 4.18 30.81
C GLY A 22 -20.57 4.20 31.64
N ARG A 23 -20.71 5.14 32.59
CA ARG A 23 -21.90 5.28 33.44
C ARG A 23 -23.12 5.77 32.66
N GLN A 24 -22.94 6.69 31.70
CA GLN A 24 -24.04 7.13 30.81
C GLN A 24 -24.55 6.00 29.91
N LEU A 25 -23.67 5.08 29.49
CA LEU A 25 -24.04 3.89 28.72
C LEU A 25 -24.81 2.85 29.55
N ARG A 26 -24.63 2.82 30.87
CA ARG A 26 -25.41 1.94 31.78
C ARG A 26 -26.78 2.52 32.13
N THR A 27 -26.90 3.84 32.30
CA THR A 27 -28.17 4.48 32.69
C THR A 27 -29.23 4.48 31.59
N SER A 28 -28.84 4.30 30.33
CA SER A 28 -29.77 4.11 29.21
C SER A 28 -30.22 2.64 29.01
N GLY A 29 -29.71 1.71 29.83
CA GLY A 29 -30.00 0.27 29.76
C GLY A 29 -31.18 -0.21 30.62
N SER A 30 -31.78 0.65 31.43
CA SER A 30 -32.99 0.31 32.21
C SER A 30 -34.26 0.69 31.44
N ALA A 31 -34.33 0.29 30.17
CA ALA A 31 -35.58 0.25 29.41
C ALA A 31 -36.16 -1.15 29.55
N ASP A 32 -37.20 -1.23 30.36
CA ASP A 32 -38.07 -2.37 30.56
C ASP A 32 -38.49 -3.03 29.23
N GLY A 33 -38.61 -4.36 29.21
CA GLY A 33 -39.40 -5.11 28.22
C GLY A 33 -38.82 -5.32 26.81
N GLY A 34 -37.89 -6.28 26.67
CA GLY A 34 -37.85 -7.24 25.55
C GLY A 34 -37.53 -6.78 24.12
N SER A 35 -37.60 -5.49 23.78
CA SER A 35 -37.46 -4.99 22.40
C SER A 35 -36.16 -4.23 22.14
N GLY A 36 -35.68 -3.43 23.10
CA GLY A 36 -34.42 -2.67 22.97
C GLY A 36 -33.16 -3.54 22.93
N SER A 37 -33.20 -4.71 23.57
CA SER A 37 -32.06 -5.65 23.60
C SER A 37 -31.75 -6.23 22.21
N TRP A 38 -32.77 -6.49 21.38
CA TRP A 38 -32.57 -7.01 20.03
C TRP A 38 -31.98 -5.96 19.09
N ILE A 39 -32.32 -4.68 19.29
CA ILE A 39 -31.76 -3.57 18.51
C ILE A 39 -30.27 -3.42 18.82
N LEU A 40 -29.88 -3.42 20.10
CA LEU A 40 -28.47 -3.35 20.50
C LEU A 40 -27.66 -4.56 19.98
N LEU A 41 -28.24 -5.75 20.06
CA LEU A 41 -27.62 -6.96 19.53
C LEU A 41 -27.45 -6.88 18.00
N GLY A 42 -28.46 -6.38 17.28
CA GLY A 42 -28.39 -6.16 15.84
C GLY A 42 -27.30 -5.16 15.44
N VAL A 43 -27.19 -4.04 16.17
CA VAL A 43 -26.12 -3.05 15.96
C VAL A 43 -24.74 -3.66 16.23
N LEU A 44 -24.59 -4.43 17.31
CA LEU A 44 -23.33 -5.11 17.64
C LEU A 44 -22.91 -6.07 16.51
N ILE A 45 -23.86 -6.90 16.02
CA ILE A 45 -23.61 -7.83 14.91
C ILE A 45 -23.23 -7.06 13.64
N ALA A 46 -23.94 -5.97 13.32
CA ALA A 46 -23.64 -5.16 12.15
C ALA A 46 -22.22 -4.57 12.21
N VAL A 47 -21.79 -4.09 13.38
CA VAL A 47 -20.42 -3.58 13.60
C VAL A 47 -19.39 -4.70 13.43
N VAL A 48 -19.64 -5.89 14.01
CA VAL A 48 -18.74 -7.04 13.86
C VAL A 48 -18.62 -7.47 12.39
N VAL A 49 -19.73 -7.54 11.66
CA VAL A 49 -19.74 -7.86 10.23
C VAL A 49 -19.01 -6.79 9.42
N ALA A 50 -19.20 -5.50 9.72
CA ALA A 50 -18.48 -4.41 9.07
C ALA A 50 -16.96 -4.49 9.30
N ILE A 51 -16.52 -4.82 10.52
CA ILE A 51 -15.10 -5.02 10.84
C ILE A 51 -14.54 -6.23 10.10
N LEU A 52 -15.22 -7.38 10.15
CA LEU A 52 -14.77 -8.62 9.50
C LEU A 52 -14.70 -8.48 7.98
N SER A 53 -15.70 -7.83 7.36
CA SER A 53 -15.71 -7.53 5.93
C SER A 53 -14.60 -6.57 5.56
N ALA A 54 -14.37 -5.49 6.31
CA ALA A 54 -13.25 -4.57 6.08
C ALA A 54 -11.89 -5.29 6.20
N TRP A 55 -11.73 -6.18 7.19
CA TRP A 55 -10.52 -6.99 7.35
C TRP A 55 -10.32 -7.97 6.19
N GLY A 56 -11.38 -8.68 5.79
CA GLY A 56 -11.34 -9.63 4.67
C GLY A 56 -11.03 -8.93 3.34
N LEU A 57 -11.66 -7.78 3.07
CA LEU A 57 -11.34 -6.95 1.91
C LEU A 57 -9.89 -6.48 1.95
N ARG A 58 -9.41 -5.97 3.09
CA ARG A 58 -8.03 -5.50 3.22
C ARG A 58 -7.03 -6.63 2.94
N GLN A 59 -7.32 -7.85 3.40
CA GLN A 59 -6.47 -8.99 3.15
C GLN A 59 -6.48 -9.39 1.66
N TRP A 60 -7.64 -9.36 1.00
CA TRP A 60 -7.78 -9.60 -0.44
C TRP A 60 -6.98 -8.61 -1.31
N TRP A 61 -6.93 -7.34 -0.90
CA TRP A 61 -6.18 -6.30 -1.62
C TRP A 61 -4.67 -6.43 -1.43
N VAL A 62 -4.21 -6.98 -0.30
CA VAL A 62 -2.77 -7.23 -0.04
C VAL A 62 -2.31 -8.56 -0.65
N THR A 63 -3.21 -9.52 -0.84
CA THR A 63 -2.93 -10.81 -1.48
C THR A 63 -3.02 -10.79 -2.99
N THR A 64 -3.49 -9.70 -3.60
CA THR A 64 -3.57 -9.64 -5.07
C THR A 64 -2.15 -9.65 -5.64
N PRO A 65 -1.79 -10.61 -6.50
CA PRO A 65 -0.43 -10.73 -7.06
C PRO A 65 0.01 -9.45 -7.77
N ALA A 66 -0.93 -8.69 -8.34
CA ALA A 66 -0.70 -7.39 -8.95
C ALA A 66 -0.07 -6.36 -7.98
N TYR A 67 -0.51 -6.32 -6.71
CA TYR A 67 0.05 -5.39 -5.72
C TYR A 67 1.49 -5.74 -5.35
N ARG A 68 1.77 -7.04 -5.20
CA ARG A 68 3.14 -7.54 -4.96
C ARG A 68 4.08 -7.27 -6.15
N MET A 69 3.58 -7.39 -7.37
CA MET A 69 4.33 -7.06 -8.59
C MET A 69 4.67 -5.57 -8.68
N GLN A 70 3.74 -4.69 -8.31
CA GLN A 70 3.98 -3.25 -8.26
C GLN A 70 5.01 -2.87 -7.18
N LEU A 71 4.93 -3.51 -6.00
CA LEU A 71 5.93 -3.35 -4.94
C LEU A 71 7.33 -3.80 -5.38
N LEU A 72 7.44 -4.93 -6.10
CA LEU A 72 8.70 -5.39 -6.69
C LEU A 72 9.27 -4.40 -7.69
N PHE A 73 8.43 -3.88 -8.59
CA PHE A 73 8.84 -2.84 -9.53
C PHE A 73 9.33 -1.57 -8.81
N HIS A 74 8.62 -1.15 -7.75
CA HIS A 74 9.04 0.00 -6.95
C HIS A 74 10.36 -0.22 -6.21
N GLY A 75 10.55 -1.44 -5.67
CA GLY A 75 11.79 -1.86 -5.02
C GLY A 75 12.95 -1.84 -6.01
N LEU A 76 12.78 -2.40 -7.21
CA LEU A 76 13.78 -2.38 -8.27
C LEU A 76 14.11 -0.95 -8.72
N CYS A 77 13.10 -0.10 -8.95
CA CYS A 77 13.33 1.30 -9.28
C CYS A 77 14.13 2.02 -8.18
N ARG A 78 13.88 1.72 -6.90
CA ARG A 78 14.63 2.31 -5.77
C ARG A 78 16.07 1.83 -5.74
N THR A 79 16.32 0.54 -5.92
CA THR A 79 17.68 -0.04 -5.96
C THR A 79 18.51 0.51 -7.12
N HIS A 80 17.86 0.80 -8.25
CA HIS A 80 18.49 1.37 -9.43
C HIS A 80 18.48 2.91 -9.47
N GLU A 81 18.10 3.57 -8.36
CA GLU A 81 18.04 5.03 -8.22
C GLU A 81 17.26 5.73 -9.34
N ILE A 82 16.21 5.06 -9.84
CA ILE A 82 15.40 5.56 -10.94
C ILE A 82 14.46 6.66 -10.41
N GLN A 83 14.62 7.87 -10.93
CA GLN A 83 13.79 9.01 -10.57
C GLN A 83 12.33 8.83 -11.03
N GLY A 84 11.40 9.54 -10.39
CA GLY A 84 9.96 9.39 -10.64
C GLY A 84 9.52 9.62 -12.10
N SER A 85 10.23 10.49 -12.83
CA SER A 85 10.05 10.72 -14.26
C SER A 85 10.42 9.48 -15.09
N ASP A 86 11.56 8.88 -14.82
CA ASP A 86 12.05 7.67 -15.50
C ASP A 86 11.23 6.44 -15.13
N ARG A 87 10.74 6.36 -13.89
CA ARG A 87 9.79 5.33 -13.47
C ARG A 87 8.52 5.37 -14.31
N ARG A 88 7.95 6.57 -14.55
CA ARG A 88 6.76 6.73 -15.41
C ARG A 88 7.04 6.26 -16.85
N ARG A 89 8.24 6.52 -17.38
CA ARG A 89 8.65 6.06 -18.71
C ARG A 89 8.70 4.54 -18.78
N LEU A 90 9.32 3.89 -17.79
CA LEU A 90 9.35 2.42 -17.69
C LEU A 90 7.95 1.82 -17.54
N THR A 91 7.07 2.44 -16.76
CA THR A 91 5.68 1.98 -16.64
C THR A 91 4.97 2.09 -17.98
N ARG A 92 5.13 3.20 -18.72
CA ARG A 92 4.56 3.34 -20.07
C ARG A 92 5.10 2.29 -21.04
N LEU A 93 6.40 1.99 -21.01
CA LEU A 93 7.01 0.93 -21.81
C LEU A 93 6.41 -0.45 -21.47
N ALA A 94 6.23 -0.75 -20.19
CA ALA A 94 5.59 -1.99 -19.76
C ALA A 94 4.13 -2.08 -20.22
N THR A 95 3.36 -0.99 -20.11
CA THR A 95 1.97 -0.92 -20.56
C THR A 95 1.86 -1.04 -22.08
N ALA A 96 2.74 -0.37 -22.84
CA ALA A 96 2.77 -0.43 -24.30
C ALA A 96 3.03 -1.85 -24.82
N ASN A 97 3.87 -2.62 -24.11
CA ASN A 97 4.15 -4.02 -24.43
C ASN A 97 3.16 -5.01 -23.79
N GLY A 98 2.07 -4.52 -23.16
CA GLY A 98 1.03 -5.38 -22.58
C GLY A 98 1.52 -6.26 -21.42
N LEU A 99 2.59 -5.87 -20.72
CA LEU A 99 3.16 -6.67 -19.64
C LEU A 99 2.22 -6.71 -18.44
N LYS A 100 1.91 -7.93 -17.98
CA LYS A 100 1.17 -8.13 -16.71
C LYS A 100 1.98 -7.70 -15.50
N ASN A 101 3.32 -7.80 -15.59
CA ASN A 101 4.23 -7.38 -14.54
C ASN A 101 5.24 -6.34 -15.08
N PRO A 102 5.20 -5.09 -14.58
CA PRO A 102 6.12 -4.04 -15.02
C PRO A 102 7.59 -4.30 -14.66
N ALA A 103 7.86 -5.20 -13.71
CA ALA A 103 9.23 -5.60 -13.37
C ALA A 103 9.93 -6.42 -14.46
N GLU A 104 9.19 -7.02 -15.40
CA GLU A 104 9.78 -7.81 -16.50
C GLU A 104 10.67 -6.96 -17.42
N VAL A 105 10.47 -5.64 -17.44
CA VAL A 105 11.31 -4.69 -18.18
C VAL A 105 12.78 -4.70 -17.72
N PHE A 106 13.05 -5.06 -16.46
CA PHE A 106 14.42 -5.17 -15.94
C PHE A 106 15.14 -6.46 -16.34
N VAL A 107 14.40 -7.45 -16.86
CA VAL A 107 14.94 -8.77 -17.21
C VAL A 107 14.99 -8.96 -18.73
N ARG A 108 14.12 -8.28 -19.48
CA ARG A 108 13.99 -8.41 -20.93
C ARG A 108 14.49 -7.13 -21.63
N PRO A 109 15.80 -7.02 -21.91
CA PRO A 109 16.34 -5.85 -22.65
C PRO A 109 15.78 -5.75 -24.07
N GLU A 110 15.35 -6.87 -24.65
CA GLU A 110 14.69 -6.97 -25.97
C GLU A 110 13.45 -6.06 -26.09
N LEU A 111 12.77 -5.78 -24.97
CA LEU A 111 11.60 -4.89 -24.95
C LEU A 111 11.94 -3.44 -25.28
N PHE A 112 13.21 -3.05 -25.13
CA PHE A 112 13.70 -1.75 -25.55
C PHE A 112 14.04 -1.72 -27.05
N GLU A 113 14.24 -2.87 -27.69
CA GLU A 113 14.65 -2.97 -29.09
C GLU A 113 13.47 -3.30 -30.03
N GLY A 114 12.42 -3.91 -29.48
CA GLY A 114 11.21 -4.26 -30.23
C GLY A 114 10.38 -3.03 -30.65
N SER A 115 9.94 -3.03 -31.91
CA SER A 115 8.99 -2.09 -32.53
C SER A 115 7.57 -2.11 -31.92
N GLY A 116 7.35 -2.90 -30.86
CA GLY A 116 6.03 -3.29 -30.36
C GLY A 116 5.25 -2.26 -29.54
N GLY A 117 5.65 -0.98 -29.47
CA GLY A 117 4.75 -0.02 -28.81
C GLY A 117 5.25 1.39 -28.54
N LEU A 118 6.55 1.67 -28.71
CA LEU A 118 7.10 3.00 -28.45
C LEU A 118 7.60 3.75 -29.69
N GLU A 119 7.51 3.17 -30.89
CA GLU A 119 7.78 3.91 -32.13
C GLU A 119 6.85 5.14 -32.27
N ASN A 120 5.66 5.08 -31.69
CA ASN A 120 4.70 6.19 -31.62
C ASN A 120 4.87 7.11 -30.40
N VAL A 121 5.72 6.76 -29.43
CA VAL A 121 5.96 7.58 -28.24
C VAL A 121 7.13 8.50 -28.55
N HIS A 122 6.78 9.74 -28.92
CA HIS A 122 7.62 10.93 -29.02
C HIS A 122 9.14 10.66 -28.98
N SER A 123 9.82 10.85 -30.12
CA SER A 123 11.29 10.65 -30.30
C SER A 123 12.19 11.16 -29.17
N LYS A 124 11.76 12.18 -28.41
CA LYS A 124 12.45 12.69 -27.22
C LYS A 124 12.42 11.74 -26.01
N GLU A 125 11.33 11.01 -25.78
CA GLU A 125 11.22 10.03 -24.68
C GLU A 125 12.06 8.78 -24.98
N TRP A 126 12.21 8.41 -26.25
CA TRP A 126 13.01 7.26 -26.70
C TRP A 126 14.49 7.39 -26.35
N ALA A 127 15.10 8.54 -26.63
CA ALA A 127 16.50 8.80 -26.28
C ALA A 127 16.76 8.70 -24.77
N ALA A 128 15.80 9.13 -23.95
CA ALA A 128 15.90 9.01 -22.50
C ALA A 128 15.73 7.55 -22.02
N LEU A 129 14.84 6.78 -22.65
CA LEU A 129 14.68 5.35 -22.38
C LEU A 129 15.92 4.54 -22.76
N MET A 130 16.57 4.88 -23.88
CA MET A 130 17.83 4.24 -24.28
C MET A 130 18.96 4.52 -23.27
N ARG A 131 19.10 5.77 -22.82
CA ARG A 131 20.03 6.10 -21.72
C ARG A 131 19.73 5.33 -20.44
N LEU A 132 18.45 5.09 -20.15
CA LEU A 132 18.04 4.30 -19.00
C LEU A 132 18.37 2.82 -19.18
N ARG A 133 18.12 2.25 -20.37
CA ARG A 133 18.52 0.89 -20.75
C ARG A 133 20.03 0.71 -20.55
N ASP A 134 20.83 1.61 -21.12
CA ASP A 134 22.28 1.52 -21.02
C ASP A 134 22.71 1.60 -19.55
N ARG A 135 22.12 2.48 -18.74
CA ARG A 135 22.41 2.53 -17.29
C ARG A 135 22.03 1.24 -16.54
N LEU A 136 20.92 0.60 -16.91
CA LEU A 136 20.41 -0.61 -16.25
C LEU A 136 21.16 -1.88 -16.65
N PHE A 137 21.56 -1.98 -17.92
CA PHE A 137 22.12 -3.19 -18.50
C PHE A 137 23.63 -3.10 -18.77
N ALA A 138 24.21 -1.94 -19.11
CA ALA A 138 25.66 -1.82 -19.33
C ALA A 138 26.44 -2.09 -18.04
N ARG A 139 25.92 -1.67 -16.87
CA ARG A 139 26.52 -1.98 -15.56
C ARG A 139 26.62 -3.49 -15.27
N ARG A 140 25.78 -4.33 -15.88
CA ARG A 140 25.86 -5.79 -15.71
C ARG A 140 26.93 -6.44 -16.58
N VAL A 141 27.20 -5.87 -17.76
CA VAL A 141 28.20 -6.43 -18.69
C VAL A 141 29.61 -6.30 -18.09
N ASP A 142 29.90 -5.18 -17.42
CA ASP A 142 31.21 -4.94 -16.78
C ASP A 142 31.45 -5.79 -15.52
N GLY A 143 30.38 -6.33 -14.90
CA GLY A 143 30.44 -7.14 -13.68
C GLY A 143 30.53 -8.64 -13.90
N SER A 144 30.49 -9.11 -15.15
CA SER A 144 30.59 -10.53 -15.52
C SER A 144 31.99 -10.95 -15.97
N ALA A 145 32.97 -10.04 -15.90
CA ALA A 145 34.36 -10.26 -16.31
C ALA A 145 35.34 -10.34 -15.12
N ALA A 146 34.84 -10.55 -13.90
CA ALA A 146 35.65 -10.71 -12.68
C ALA A 146 35.45 -12.10 -12.06
#